data_AF-A0AAW3RJT8-F1
#
_entry.id   AF-A0AAW3RJT8-F1
#
_cell.length_a   1.000
_cell.length_b   1.000
_cell.length_c   1.000
_cell.angle_alpha   90.00
_cell.angle_beta   90.00
_cell.angle_gamma   90.00
#
_symmetry.space_group_name_H-M   'P 1'
#
loop_
_entity.id
_entity.type
_entity.pdbx_description
1 polymer ?
#
loop_
_entity_poly.entity_id
_entity_poly.type
_entity_poly.pdbx_seq_one_letter_code
_entity_poly.pdbx_strand_id
1 'polypeptide(L)'
;MEHNRVLRLEHGINFRELGGYENTAGQTIKWQKLLRCGGMSLLTNRDLTYLDNYGLRYDIDLRQANEAEMSPDRYPKNTKYINTSVYPFTDNRRFDRRLKRLIKRMVVDDSFNAQTYAQMVTDSHAVKVWQNLFATLLTNDQPDQSVLFHCAAGKDRTGVAGALIMTALDVPRETIMQDYLLTNAVFMAADSMDTATIITKANAGDLASQFNVAMLLKPTI
;
A
#
# COMPACT_ATOMS: atom_id res chain seq x y z
N MET A 1 -4.09 -22.85 3.98
CA MET A 1 -5.07 -21.75 3.97
C MET A 1 -5.19 -21.27 2.54
N GLU A 2 -6.40 -20.89 2.12
CA GLU A 2 -6.58 -20.24 0.83
C GLU A 2 -5.93 -18.85 0.87
N HIS A 3 -5.08 -18.54 -0.10
CA HIS A 3 -4.35 -17.28 -0.16
C HIS A 3 -5.22 -16.22 -0.84
N ASN A 4 -5.73 -15.28 -0.06
CA ASN A 4 -6.53 -14.17 -0.55
C ASN A 4 -5.70 -12.89 -0.56
N ARG A 5 -5.59 -12.26 -1.74
CA ARG A 5 -4.86 -10.99 -1.89
C ARG A 5 -5.55 -9.87 -1.12
N VAL A 6 -6.85 -9.68 -1.33
CA VAL A 6 -7.67 -8.70 -0.62
C VAL A 6 -8.16 -9.32 0.69
N LEU A 7 -7.84 -8.68 1.82
CA LEU A 7 -8.29 -9.14 3.13
C LEU A 7 -9.59 -8.42 3.46
N ARG A 8 -10.69 -9.19 3.59
CA ARG A 8 -12.03 -8.66 3.86
C ARG A 8 -12.22 -8.43 5.35
N LEU A 9 -11.85 -7.24 5.81
CA LEU A 9 -12.15 -6.71 7.13
C LEU A 9 -13.48 -5.94 7.09
N GLU A 10 -14.18 -5.85 8.23
CA GLU A 10 -15.45 -5.12 8.35
C GLU A 10 -15.28 -3.64 8.02
N HIS A 11 -14.21 -3.00 8.53
CA HIS A 11 -13.88 -1.60 8.22
C HIS A 11 -12.46 -1.41 7.67
N GLY A 12 -11.93 -2.42 6.97
CA GLY A 12 -10.62 -2.32 6.34
C GLY A 12 -10.63 -1.39 5.13
N ILE A 13 -9.80 -0.34 5.15
CA ILE A 13 -9.61 0.55 4.00
C ILE A 13 -8.49 0.00 3.13
N ASN A 14 -8.79 -0.36 1.87
CA ASN A 14 -7.77 -0.70 0.87
C ASN A 14 -6.81 -1.84 1.32
N PHE A 15 -7.31 -2.76 2.14
CA PHE A 15 -6.54 -3.73 2.91
C PHE A 15 -6.18 -4.98 2.08
N ARG A 16 -4.90 -5.24 1.88
CA ARG A 16 -4.42 -6.38 1.09
C ARG A 16 -3.00 -6.82 1.45
N GLU A 17 -2.67 -8.03 1.04
CA GLU A 17 -1.32 -8.60 1.14
C GLU A 17 -0.56 -8.53 -0.19
N LEU A 18 0.77 -8.35 -0.12
CA LEU A 18 1.71 -8.40 -1.24
C LEU A 18 2.28 -9.79 -1.55
N GLY A 19 1.91 -10.81 -0.78
CA GLY A 19 2.28 -12.20 -1.01
C GLY A 19 1.90 -12.72 -2.40
N GLY A 20 2.67 -13.68 -2.89
CA GLY A 20 2.43 -14.39 -4.14
C GLY A 20 2.81 -13.64 -5.42
N TYR A 21 3.27 -12.38 -5.34
CA TYR A 21 3.88 -11.75 -6.52
C TYR A 21 5.21 -12.42 -6.83
N GLU A 22 5.40 -12.80 -8.09
CA GLU A 22 6.62 -13.44 -8.59
C GLU A 22 7.64 -12.39 -9.03
N ASN A 23 8.91 -12.62 -8.72
CA ASN A 23 10.03 -11.82 -9.20
C ASN A 23 10.59 -12.36 -10.53
N THR A 24 11.52 -11.63 -11.15
CA THR A 24 12.12 -12.04 -12.43
C THR A 24 12.84 -13.40 -12.38
N ALA A 25 13.21 -13.87 -11.18
CA ALA A 25 13.88 -15.14 -10.94
C ALA A 25 12.92 -16.31 -10.62
N GLY A 26 11.60 -16.10 -10.71
CA GLY A 26 10.60 -17.12 -10.42
C GLY A 26 10.34 -17.37 -8.93
N GLN A 27 10.89 -16.54 -8.04
CA GLN A 27 10.62 -16.59 -6.60
C GLN A 27 9.42 -15.72 -6.25
N THR A 28 8.66 -16.09 -5.23
CA THR A 28 7.49 -15.32 -4.81
C THR A 28 7.70 -14.59 -3.50
N ILE A 29 7.09 -13.40 -3.38
CA ILE A 29 6.92 -12.75 -2.08
C ILE A 29 6.14 -13.71 -1.19
N LYS A 30 6.70 -14.03 -0.01
CA LYS A 30 6.06 -14.95 0.93
C LYS A 30 4.72 -14.39 1.42
N TRP A 31 3.68 -15.22 1.42
CA TRP A 31 2.40 -14.92 2.04
C TRP A 31 2.53 -14.79 3.57
N GLN A 32 1.60 -14.07 4.18
CA GLN A 32 1.55 -13.69 5.60
C GLN A 32 2.79 -12.94 6.08
N LYS A 33 3.32 -12.04 5.24
CA LYS A 33 4.53 -11.25 5.57
C LYS A 33 4.35 -9.75 5.38
N LEU A 34 3.65 -9.31 4.33
CA LEU A 34 3.62 -7.91 3.93
C LEU A 34 2.19 -7.46 3.65
N LEU A 35 1.66 -6.66 4.56
CA LEU A 35 0.31 -6.09 4.50
C LEU A 35 0.38 -4.61 4.16
N ARG A 36 -0.62 -4.15 3.41
CA ARG A 36 -0.81 -2.73 3.12
C ARG A 36 -2.29 -2.36 3.25
N CYS A 37 -2.57 -1.16 3.78
CA CYS A 37 -3.92 -0.63 3.90
C CYS A 37 -3.93 0.91 3.98
N GLY A 38 -5.11 1.48 4.19
CA GLY A 38 -5.34 2.87 4.63
C GLY A 38 -5.42 2.99 6.15
N GLY A 39 -6.12 4.01 6.65
CA GLY A 39 -6.23 4.27 8.09
C GLY A 39 -6.89 3.11 8.84
N MET A 40 -6.46 2.88 10.09
CA MET A 40 -6.91 1.75 10.91
C MET A 40 -7.79 2.18 12.10
N SER A 41 -8.16 3.45 12.19
CA SER A 41 -8.96 3.99 13.30
C SER A 41 -10.36 3.38 13.40
N LEU A 42 -10.93 2.91 12.29
CA LEU A 42 -12.29 2.36 12.22
C LEU A 42 -12.38 0.84 12.40
N LEU A 43 -11.24 0.13 12.48
CA LEU A 43 -11.22 -1.33 12.59
C LEU A 43 -12.01 -1.81 13.82
N THR A 44 -12.84 -2.84 13.66
CA THR A 44 -13.63 -3.40 14.77
C THR A 44 -12.80 -4.35 15.64
N ASN A 45 -13.31 -4.77 16.81
CA ASN A 45 -12.63 -5.80 17.61
C ASN A 45 -12.51 -7.13 16.85
N ARG A 46 -13.44 -7.41 15.92
CA ARG A 46 -13.37 -8.58 15.05
C ARG A 46 -12.23 -8.45 14.04
N ASP A 47 -12.08 -7.26 13.45
CA ASP A 47 -10.94 -6.94 12.58
C ASP A 47 -9.61 -7.11 13.31
N LEU A 48 -9.50 -6.59 14.55
CA LEU A 48 -8.29 -6.75 15.37
C LEU A 48 -8.01 -8.22 15.68
N THR A 49 -9.04 -9.00 15.99
CA THR A 49 -8.88 -10.45 16.24
C THR A 49 -8.43 -11.18 14.97
N TYR A 50 -8.99 -10.82 13.82
CA TYR A 50 -8.59 -11.35 12.52
C TYR A 50 -7.11 -11.04 12.24
N LEU A 51 -6.68 -9.80 12.44
CA LEU A 51 -5.29 -9.38 12.20
C LEU A 51 -4.30 -10.00 13.19
N ASP A 52 -4.69 -10.19 14.45
CA ASP A 52 -3.85 -10.88 15.44
C ASP A 52 -3.58 -12.33 15.03
N ASN A 53 -4.64 -13.03 14.62
CA ASN A 53 -4.59 -14.42 14.13
C ASN A 53 -3.85 -14.53 12.80
N TYR A 54 -3.90 -13.49 11.97
CA TYR A 54 -3.12 -13.38 10.74
C TYR A 54 -1.62 -13.19 11.00
N GLY A 55 -1.24 -12.84 12.23
CA GLY A 55 0.15 -12.63 12.63
C GLY A 55 0.62 -11.19 12.49
N LEU A 56 -0.27 -10.20 12.48
CA LEU A 56 0.15 -8.80 12.48
C LEU A 56 0.96 -8.49 13.76
N ARG A 57 2.21 -8.05 13.60
CA ARG A 57 3.11 -7.71 14.72
C ARG A 57 3.76 -6.34 14.59
N TYR A 58 3.74 -5.73 13.41
CA TYR A 58 4.28 -4.40 13.18
C TYR A 58 3.28 -3.56 12.39
N ASP A 59 3.00 -2.37 12.89
CA ASP A 59 2.17 -1.36 12.24
C ASP A 59 3.03 -0.12 11.96
N ILE A 60 3.32 0.11 10.68
CA ILE A 60 4.13 1.24 10.21
C ILE A 60 3.19 2.33 9.66
N ASP A 61 2.97 3.37 10.47
CA ASP A 61 2.14 4.51 10.11
C ASP A 61 2.98 5.59 9.40
N LEU A 62 2.69 5.83 8.12
CA LEU A 62 3.35 6.83 7.28
C LEU A 62 2.67 8.21 7.35
N ARG A 63 1.62 8.35 8.15
CA ARG A 63 0.90 9.61 8.37
C ARG A 63 1.69 10.57 9.25
N GLN A 64 1.40 11.86 9.13
CA GLN A 64 1.90 12.87 10.06
C GLN A 64 1.29 12.68 11.45
N ALA A 65 1.98 13.17 12.48
CA ALA A 65 1.53 13.04 13.87
C ALA A 65 0.11 13.60 14.06
N ASN A 66 -0.22 14.74 13.44
CA ASN A 66 -1.57 15.32 13.51
C ASN A 66 -2.65 14.44 12.86
N GLU A 67 -2.37 13.81 11.70
CA GLU A 67 -3.28 12.84 11.07
C GLU A 67 -3.52 11.63 11.99
N ALA A 68 -2.47 11.13 12.64
CA ALA A 68 -2.54 10.01 13.58
C ALA A 68 -3.26 10.39 14.89
N GLU A 69 -3.08 11.61 15.41
CA GLU A 69 -3.77 12.11 16.59
C GLU A 69 -5.28 12.31 16.34
N MET A 70 -5.65 12.82 15.17
CA MET A 70 -7.06 12.99 14.78
C MET A 70 -7.77 11.66 14.50
N SER A 71 -7.03 10.61 14.16
CA SER A 71 -7.57 9.30 13.80
C SER A 71 -6.61 8.20 14.24
N PRO A 72 -6.50 7.94 15.55
CA PRO A 72 -5.53 7.01 16.10
C PRO A 72 -5.82 5.59 15.64
N ASP A 73 -4.78 4.85 15.27
CA ASP A 73 -4.95 3.48 14.79
C ASP A 73 -5.44 2.54 15.90
N ARG A 74 -6.25 1.59 15.48
CA ARG A 74 -6.57 0.42 16.28
C ARG A 74 -5.78 -0.76 15.71
N TYR A 75 -4.99 -1.40 16.55
CA TYR A 75 -4.17 -2.56 16.17
C TYR A 75 -4.23 -3.65 17.26
N PRO A 76 -3.92 -4.92 16.95
CA PRO A 76 -3.85 -5.99 17.94
C PRO A 76 -2.88 -5.69 19.08
N LYS A 77 -3.16 -6.18 20.29
CA LYS A 77 -2.35 -5.91 21.49
C LYS A 77 -0.86 -6.27 21.34
N ASN A 78 -0.56 -7.32 20.56
CA ASN A 78 0.81 -7.80 20.33
C ASN A 78 1.50 -7.10 19.15
N THR A 79 0.95 -5.98 18.67
CA THR A 79 1.49 -5.20 17.55
C THR A 79 2.34 -4.04 18.06
N LYS A 80 3.55 -3.92 17.50
CA LYS A 80 4.41 -2.76 17.69
C LYS A 80 4.02 -1.66 16.70
N TYR A 81 3.51 -0.56 17.24
CA TYR A 81 3.21 0.65 16.47
C TYR A 81 4.47 1.49 16.23
N ILE A 82 4.67 1.94 15.00
CA ILE A 82 5.82 2.72 14.54
C ILE A 82 5.31 3.85 13.64
N ASN A 83 5.19 5.06 14.18
CA ASN A 83 4.94 6.24 13.34
C ASN A 83 6.25 6.74 12.73
N THR A 84 6.36 6.69 11.40
CA THR A 84 7.48 7.21 10.63
C THR A 84 6.96 8.02 9.44
N SER A 85 6.55 9.26 9.72
CA SER A 85 5.89 10.08 8.73
C SER A 85 6.78 10.43 7.53
N VAL A 86 6.24 10.24 6.32
CA VAL A 86 6.88 10.66 5.05
C VAL A 86 6.97 12.18 4.93
N TYR A 87 6.13 12.90 5.66
CA TYR A 87 6.03 14.35 5.64
C TYR A 87 6.34 14.95 7.02
N PRO A 88 6.65 16.26 7.12
CA PRO A 88 6.92 17.18 6.01
C PRO A 88 8.25 16.85 5.33
N PHE A 89 8.38 17.26 4.07
CA PHE A 89 9.67 17.26 3.40
C PHE A 89 10.57 18.36 4.00
N THR A 90 11.87 18.12 4.04
CA THR A 90 12.85 18.99 4.74
C THR A 90 13.46 20.09 3.86
N ASP A 91 12.91 20.28 2.65
CA ASP A 91 13.20 21.34 1.68
C ASP A 91 14.57 21.27 0.92
N ASN A 92 14.46 20.68 -0.29
CA ASN A 92 14.92 21.11 -1.63
C ASN A 92 16.37 21.52 -1.99
N ARG A 93 17.36 21.57 -1.08
CA ARG A 93 18.74 21.89 -1.53
C ARG A 93 19.54 20.69 -2.04
N ARG A 94 19.16 19.48 -1.62
CA ARG A 94 19.76 18.20 -2.07
C ARG A 94 18.91 17.39 -3.01
N PHE A 95 17.84 17.97 -3.54
CA PHE A 95 17.24 17.44 -4.75
C PHE A 95 18.29 17.61 -5.85
N ASP A 96 19.08 16.55 -6.06
CA ASP A 96 20.25 16.59 -6.94
C ASP A 96 19.83 17.29 -8.25
N ARG A 97 20.54 18.35 -8.64
CA ARG A 97 20.26 19.10 -9.87
C ARG A 97 20.20 18.16 -11.07
N ARG A 98 20.89 17.02 -11.02
CA ARG A 98 20.82 15.94 -12.00
C ARG A 98 19.48 15.21 -11.96
N LEU A 99 18.97 14.89 -10.76
CA LEU A 99 17.69 14.20 -10.56
C LEU A 99 16.49 15.11 -10.85
N LYS A 100 16.52 16.40 -10.46
CA LYS A 100 15.54 17.41 -10.91
C LYS A 100 15.45 17.45 -12.43
N ARG A 101 16.60 17.45 -13.09
CA ARG A 101 16.68 17.50 -14.56
C ARG A 101 16.22 16.19 -15.22
N LEU A 102 16.48 15.05 -14.58
CA LEU A 102 16.02 13.74 -15.05
C LEU A 102 14.49 13.65 -14.93
N ILE A 103 13.94 14.02 -13.77
CA ILE A 103 12.50 14.06 -13.52
C ILE A 103 11.83 15.03 -14.47
N LYS A 104 12.35 16.25 -14.65
CA LYS A 104 11.81 17.21 -15.64
C LYS A 104 11.84 16.69 -17.09
N ARG A 105 12.70 15.71 -17.39
CA ARG A 105 12.76 15.06 -18.72
C ARG A 105 11.85 13.84 -18.82
N MET A 106 11.60 13.14 -17.72
CA MET A 106 10.80 11.91 -17.66
C MET A 106 9.33 12.16 -17.35
N VAL A 107 9.05 13.17 -16.56
CA VAL A 107 7.71 13.62 -16.19
C VAL A 107 7.27 14.65 -17.23
N VAL A 108 6.37 14.21 -18.11
CA VAL A 108 5.79 15.05 -19.17
C VAL A 108 4.80 16.08 -18.59
N ASP A 109 4.28 15.81 -17.39
CA ASP A 109 3.28 16.62 -16.70
C ASP A 109 3.86 17.22 -15.41
N ASP A 110 4.15 18.52 -15.40
CA ASP A 110 4.69 19.25 -14.24
C ASP A 110 3.62 19.51 -13.14
N SER A 111 2.65 18.61 -13.02
CA SER A 111 1.59 18.72 -12.03
C SER A 111 2.15 18.57 -10.62
N PHE A 112 1.50 19.28 -9.68
CA PHE A 112 1.82 19.25 -8.24
C PHE A 112 1.94 17.82 -7.70
N ASN A 113 1.15 16.89 -8.22
CA ASN A 113 1.17 15.48 -7.85
C ASN A 113 2.49 14.81 -8.27
N ALA A 114 2.97 15.01 -9.50
CA ALA A 114 4.20 14.38 -9.96
C ALA A 114 5.43 14.86 -9.18
N GLN A 115 5.50 16.15 -8.84
CA GLN A 115 6.57 16.68 -8.00
C GLN A 115 6.53 16.10 -6.58
N THR A 116 5.35 15.95 -6.00
CA THR A 116 5.17 15.36 -4.66
C THR A 116 5.66 13.91 -4.62
N TYR A 117 5.30 13.08 -5.61
CA TYR A 117 5.79 11.70 -5.72
C TYR A 117 7.30 11.64 -5.91
N ALA A 118 7.86 12.54 -6.72
CA ALA A 118 9.31 12.64 -6.86
C ALA A 118 9.98 13.01 -5.53
N GLN A 119 9.44 13.95 -4.77
CA GLN A 119 9.97 14.31 -3.44
C GLN A 119 9.86 13.15 -2.45
N MET A 120 8.77 12.37 -2.46
CA MET A 120 8.67 11.17 -1.60
C MET A 120 9.84 10.22 -1.79
N VAL A 121 10.42 10.11 -2.99
CA VAL A 121 11.53 9.18 -3.26
C VAL A 121 12.89 9.85 -3.08
N THR A 122 12.98 11.17 -3.22
CA THR A 122 14.25 11.88 -3.38
C THR A 122 14.60 12.84 -2.24
N ASP A 123 13.63 13.26 -1.44
CA ASP A 123 13.88 14.08 -0.25
C ASP A 123 14.65 13.26 0.80
N SER A 124 15.66 13.85 1.44
CA SER A 124 16.50 13.15 2.41
C SER A 124 15.73 12.64 3.63
N HIS A 125 14.67 13.36 4.04
CA HIS A 125 13.79 12.90 5.11
C HIS A 125 13.01 11.67 4.67
N ALA A 126 12.37 11.72 3.50
CA ALA A 126 11.60 10.60 2.99
C ALA A 126 12.49 9.37 2.72
N VAL A 127 13.71 9.55 2.23
CA VAL A 127 14.70 8.46 2.11
C VAL A 127 14.98 7.82 3.48
N LYS A 128 15.12 8.61 4.55
CA LYS A 128 15.34 8.08 5.89
C LYS A 128 14.12 7.32 6.40
N VAL A 129 12.91 7.76 6.07
CA VAL A 129 11.66 7.04 6.37
C VAL A 129 11.64 5.68 5.68
N TRP A 130 12.01 5.59 4.40
CA TRP A 130 12.09 4.31 3.69
C TRP A 130 13.16 3.39 4.27
N GLN A 131 14.33 3.93 4.66
CA GLN A 131 15.34 3.16 5.37
C GLN A 131 14.81 2.55 6.67
N ASN A 132 14.02 3.31 7.45
CA ASN A 132 13.42 2.82 8.69
C ASN A 132 12.36 1.73 8.42
N LEU A 133 11.58 1.89 7.34
CA LEU A 133 10.64 0.86 6.88
C LEU A 133 11.40 -0.43 6.54
N PHE A 134 12.42 -0.37 5.69
CA PHE A 134 13.21 -1.55 5.31
C PHE A 134 13.93 -2.17 6.51
N ALA A 135 14.45 -1.37 7.43
CA ALA A 135 15.04 -1.87 8.67
C ALA A 135 14.01 -2.68 9.48
N THR A 136 12.78 -2.17 9.61
CA THR A 136 11.69 -2.90 10.28
C THR A 136 11.39 -4.23 9.58
N LEU A 137 11.29 -4.23 8.24
CA LEU A 137 11.08 -5.45 7.46
C LEU A 137 12.18 -6.49 7.70
N LEU A 138 13.45 -6.06 7.72
CA LEU A 138 14.61 -6.92 7.93
C LEU A 138 14.69 -7.46 9.37
N THR A 139 14.20 -6.73 10.36
CA THR A 139 14.14 -7.23 11.75
C THR A 139 13.03 -8.26 11.98
N ASN A 140 12.04 -8.34 11.09
CA ASN A 140 10.93 -9.29 11.21
C ASN A 140 11.25 -10.63 10.52
N ASP A 141 12.18 -11.38 11.10
CA ASP A 141 12.64 -12.69 10.63
C ASP A 141 11.68 -13.86 10.94
N GLN A 142 10.67 -13.62 11.78
CA GLN A 142 9.73 -14.65 12.21
C GLN A 142 8.77 -15.06 11.06
N PRO A 143 8.61 -16.37 10.79
CA PRO A 143 7.94 -16.85 9.58
C PRO A 143 6.42 -16.66 9.57
N ASP A 144 5.81 -16.44 10.74
CA ASP A 144 4.39 -16.31 11.04
C ASP A 144 3.99 -14.87 11.45
N GLN A 145 4.91 -13.91 11.24
CA GLN A 145 4.68 -12.50 11.59
C GLN A 145 4.64 -11.62 10.34
N SER A 146 3.59 -10.82 10.26
CA SER A 146 3.34 -9.82 9.22
C SER A 146 3.75 -8.42 9.67
N VAL A 147 4.30 -7.66 8.73
CA VAL A 147 4.44 -6.21 8.84
C VAL A 147 3.37 -5.54 7.98
N LEU A 148 2.68 -4.57 8.56
CA LEU A 148 1.74 -3.70 7.87
C LEU A 148 2.35 -2.31 7.73
N PHE A 149 2.14 -1.69 6.58
CA PHE A 149 2.45 -0.28 6.36
C PHE A 149 1.25 0.42 5.72
N HIS A 150 0.96 1.63 6.19
CA HIS A 150 -0.24 2.34 5.76
C HIS A 150 -0.09 3.85 5.78
N CYS A 151 -1.10 4.53 5.25
CA CYS A 151 -1.28 5.96 5.36
C CYS A 151 -2.78 6.24 5.52
N ALA A 152 -3.27 7.45 5.21
CA ALA A 152 -4.72 7.74 5.31
C ALA A 152 -5.59 6.86 4.37
N ALA A 153 -5.34 6.88 3.06
CA ALA A 153 -6.14 6.14 2.07
C ALA A 153 -5.50 4.81 1.61
N GLY A 154 -4.24 4.57 1.97
CA GLY A 154 -3.49 3.41 1.49
C GLY A 154 -3.07 3.49 0.01
N LYS A 155 -3.20 4.67 -0.59
CA LYS A 155 -2.98 4.92 -2.02
C LYS A 155 -1.57 5.44 -2.31
N ASP A 156 -1.27 6.66 -1.89
CA ASP A 156 -0.09 7.39 -2.39
C ASP A 156 1.19 7.00 -1.63
N ARG A 157 1.32 7.40 -0.35
CA ARG A 157 2.46 7.06 0.52
C ARG A 157 2.66 5.54 0.64
N THR A 158 1.57 4.81 0.89
CA THR A 158 1.55 3.34 0.93
C THR A 158 1.87 2.72 -0.43
N GLY A 159 1.41 3.33 -1.53
CA GLY A 159 1.71 2.85 -2.87
C GLY A 159 3.18 3.01 -3.24
N VAL A 160 3.80 4.13 -2.86
CA VAL A 160 5.24 4.34 -3.01
C VAL A 160 6.01 3.31 -2.17
N ALA A 161 5.62 3.10 -0.90
CA ALA A 161 6.24 2.07 -0.05
C ALA A 161 6.14 0.67 -0.69
N GLY A 162 4.94 0.26 -1.15
CA GLY A 162 4.73 -1.01 -1.83
C GLY A 162 5.57 -1.16 -3.09
N ALA A 163 5.62 -0.11 -3.93
CA ALA A 163 6.44 -0.10 -5.14
C ALA A 163 7.93 -0.22 -4.84
N LEU A 164 8.44 0.48 -3.82
CA LEU A 164 9.85 0.39 -3.40
C LEU A 164 10.20 -1.03 -2.90
N ILE A 165 9.33 -1.64 -2.07
CA ILE A 165 9.52 -3.01 -1.57
C ILE A 165 9.55 -4.00 -2.72
N MET A 166 8.54 -3.96 -3.60
CA MET A 166 8.44 -4.90 -4.72
C MET A 166 9.59 -4.72 -5.73
N THR A 167 10.03 -3.48 -5.94
CA THR A 167 11.22 -3.19 -6.77
C THR A 167 12.48 -3.79 -6.14
N ALA A 168 12.66 -3.66 -4.83
CA ALA A 168 13.82 -4.25 -4.12
C ALA A 168 13.83 -5.79 -4.16
N LEU A 169 12.66 -6.41 -4.33
CA LEU A 169 12.50 -7.86 -4.50
C LEU A 169 12.52 -8.30 -5.97
N ASP A 170 12.83 -7.39 -6.88
CA ASP A 170 12.91 -7.60 -8.33
C ASP A 170 11.60 -8.11 -8.96
N VAL A 171 10.47 -7.62 -8.45
CA VAL A 171 9.16 -7.87 -9.07
C VAL A 171 9.02 -7.05 -10.37
N PRO A 172 8.51 -7.64 -11.47
CA PRO A 172 8.34 -6.91 -12.73
C PRO A 172 7.54 -5.61 -12.57
N ARG A 173 7.97 -4.56 -13.26
CA ARG A 173 7.38 -3.22 -13.15
C ARG A 173 5.89 -3.21 -13.49
N GLU A 174 5.48 -4.01 -14.46
CA GLU A 174 4.08 -4.18 -14.88
C GLU A 174 3.24 -4.72 -13.72
N THR A 175 3.75 -5.73 -13.00
CA THR A 175 3.12 -6.31 -11.82
C THR A 175 3.03 -5.30 -10.67
N ILE A 176 4.08 -4.51 -10.44
CA ILE A 176 4.06 -3.42 -9.45
C ILE A 176 2.98 -2.40 -9.79
N MET A 177 2.88 -2.02 -11.06
CA MET A 177 1.87 -1.07 -11.53
C MET A 177 0.46 -1.64 -11.38
N GLN A 178 0.26 -2.93 -11.67
CA GLN A 178 -1.02 -3.61 -11.44
C GLN A 178 -1.40 -3.55 -9.96
N ASP A 179 -0.51 -3.88 -9.02
CA ASP A 179 -0.78 -3.78 -7.58
C ASP A 179 -1.13 -2.35 -7.14
N TYR A 180 -0.41 -1.37 -7.68
CA TYR A 180 -0.66 0.04 -7.40
C TYR A 180 -2.06 0.45 -7.88
N LEU A 181 -2.44 0.07 -9.10
CA LEU A 181 -3.74 0.39 -9.69
C LEU A 181 -4.91 -0.39 -9.07
N LEU A 182 -4.67 -1.53 -8.42
CA LEU A 182 -5.70 -2.25 -7.64
C LEU A 182 -6.35 -1.36 -6.58
N THR A 183 -5.66 -0.33 -6.09
CA THR A 183 -6.28 0.62 -5.17
C THR A 183 -7.53 1.28 -5.76
N ASN A 184 -7.59 1.59 -7.06
CA ASN A 184 -8.80 2.16 -7.64
C ASN A 184 -9.99 1.18 -7.53
N ALA A 185 -9.76 -0.10 -7.81
CA ALA A 185 -10.80 -1.12 -7.71
C ALA A 185 -11.22 -1.39 -6.26
N VAL A 186 -10.28 -1.52 -5.33
CA VAL A 186 -10.57 -1.83 -3.92
C VAL A 186 -11.20 -0.62 -3.22
N PHE A 187 -10.76 0.60 -3.54
CA PHE A 187 -11.31 1.82 -2.96
C PHE A 187 -12.73 2.09 -3.50
N MET A 188 -12.97 1.90 -4.81
CA MET A 188 -14.31 2.00 -5.38
C MET A 188 -15.25 0.89 -4.90
N ALA A 189 -14.75 -0.32 -4.62
CA ALA A 189 -15.56 -1.39 -4.04
C ALA A 189 -16.00 -1.08 -2.60
N ALA A 190 -15.14 -0.43 -1.80
CA ALA A 190 -15.52 0.07 -0.48
C ALA A 190 -16.57 1.20 -0.56
N ASP A 191 -16.42 2.12 -1.53
CA ASP A 191 -17.43 3.15 -1.85
C ASP A 191 -18.73 2.53 -2.41
N SER A 192 -18.67 1.37 -3.07
CA SER A 192 -19.84 0.67 -3.63
C SER A 192 -20.80 0.11 -2.57
N MET A 193 -20.31 -0.09 -1.34
CA MET A 193 -21.18 -0.42 -0.20
C MET A 193 -21.92 0.82 0.34
N ASP A 194 -21.47 2.04 0.01
CA ASP A 194 -22.08 3.31 0.45
C ASP A 194 -22.83 4.06 -0.69
N THR A 195 -22.55 3.73 -1.96
CA THR A 195 -23.14 4.40 -3.15
C THR A 195 -24.50 3.88 -3.60
N ALA A 196 -25.13 2.96 -2.87
CA ALA A 196 -26.56 2.64 -3.03
C ALA A 196 -27.46 3.89 -2.90
N THR A 197 -26.92 4.99 -2.37
CA THR A 197 -27.61 6.27 -2.19
C THR A 197 -27.34 7.30 -3.31
N ILE A 198 -26.42 7.07 -4.25
CA ILE A 198 -25.99 8.12 -5.21
C ILE A 198 -26.17 7.77 -6.70
N ILE A 199 -26.32 6.51 -7.09
CA ILE A 199 -26.40 6.18 -8.54
C ILE A 199 -27.85 6.27 -9.05
N THR A 200 -28.32 7.50 -9.28
CA THR A 200 -29.19 7.74 -10.44
C THR A 200 -28.31 8.08 -11.64
N LYS A 201 -28.34 7.19 -12.64
CA LYS A 201 -27.73 7.27 -13.98
C LYS A 201 -26.20 7.03 -14.08
N ALA A 202 -25.81 5.76 -14.20
CA ALA A 202 -25.50 5.13 -15.50
C ALA A 202 -24.80 3.78 -15.29
N ASN A 203 -25.52 2.70 -15.59
CA ASN A 203 -25.07 1.35 -15.94
C ASN A 203 -23.84 0.78 -15.19
N ALA A 204 -24.02 0.47 -13.91
CA ALA A 204 -23.11 -0.36 -13.10
C ALA A 204 -23.18 -1.88 -13.42
N GLY A 205 -24.07 -2.30 -14.33
CA GLY A 205 -24.33 -3.71 -14.63
C GLY A 205 -23.27 -4.40 -15.50
N ASP A 206 -22.43 -3.64 -16.20
CA ASP A 206 -21.56 -4.18 -17.26
C ASP A 206 -20.09 -4.36 -16.81
N LEU A 207 -19.68 -3.72 -15.70
CA LEU A 207 -18.30 -3.85 -15.19
C LEU A 207 -18.10 -5.12 -14.36
N ALA A 208 -19.08 -5.52 -13.54
CA ALA A 208 -18.95 -6.66 -12.63
C ALA A 208 -18.83 -8.01 -13.38
N SER A 209 -19.43 -8.13 -14.56
CA SER A 209 -19.37 -9.31 -15.42
C SER A 209 -18.03 -9.46 -16.16
N GLN A 210 -17.31 -8.37 -16.43
CA GLN A 210 -16.02 -8.40 -17.13
C GLN A 210 -14.83 -8.72 -16.20
N PHE A 211 -14.93 -8.42 -14.90
CA PHE A 211 -13.82 -8.62 -13.95
C PHE A 211 -13.54 -10.09 -13.59
N ASN A 212 -14.53 -11.00 -13.68
CA ASN A 212 -14.30 -12.43 -13.43
C ASN A 212 -13.77 -13.19 -14.66
N VAL A 213 -13.89 -12.63 -15.86
CA VAL A 213 -13.42 -13.29 -17.10
C VAL A 213 -11.93 -13.03 -17.35
N ALA A 214 -11.39 -11.87 -16.93
CA ALA A 214 -10.01 -11.49 -17.18
C ALA A 214 -8.96 -12.16 -16.27
N MET A 215 -9.34 -12.72 -15.11
CA MET A 215 -8.42 -13.41 -14.19
C MET A 215 -8.38 -14.94 -14.36
N LEU A 216 -9.08 -15.51 -15.36
CA LEU A 216 -9.19 -16.97 -15.56
C LEU A 216 -8.49 -17.55 -16.80
N LEU A 217 -7.70 -16.79 -17.55
CA LEU A 217 -6.94 -17.36 -18.66
C LEU A 217 -5.48 -17.60 -18.28
N LYS A 218 -5.19 -18.86 -17.91
CA LYS A 218 -3.83 -19.41 -17.90
C LYS A 218 -3.22 -19.27 -19.30
N PRO A 219 -1.91 -19.02 -19.42
CA PRO A 219 -1.24 -19.04 -20.71
C PRO A 219 -1.25 -20.48 -21.22
N THR A 220 -1.83 -20.69 -22.40
CA THR A 220 -1.59 -21.91 -23.17
C THR A 220 -0.43 -21.59 -24.10
N ILE A 221 0.64 -22.37 -23.93
CA ILE A 221 1.90 -22.52 -24.69
C ILE A 221 2.06 -21.61 -25.92
#